data_AF-A0A9E0TXA7-F1
#
_entry.id   AF-A0A9E0TXA7-F1
#
_cell.length_a   1.000
_cell.length_b   1.000
_cell.length_c   1.000
_cell.angle_alpha   90.00
_cell.angle_beta   90.00
_cell.angle_gamma   90.00
#
_symmetry.space_group_name_H-M   'P 1'
#
loop_
_entity.id
_entity.type
_entity.pdbx_description
1 polymer ?
#
loop_
_entity_poly.entity_id
_entity_poly.type
_entity_poly.pdbx_seq_one_letter_code
_entity_poly.pdbx_strand_id
1 'polypeptide(L)'
;MNDEKDDLELISQSILQNRFGSSSSMQPTSNEPEIERSKGSAFEKGYTCLIEEIKDKAVDGYYSCDADIKPLPIADFQILPEKMQEIKECIEEGLSERINPICSFSADVQLIFYETATHFLEQADFKKSLDAFSFLTMMNPQVQAFWIGLALVYEKNQNIDKAFEHFELAIQSDPSNFTPYYGITRCCETIKDFRKIDQLLEQAKENESIKEEVSELVEYIKLKR
;
A
#
# COMPACT_ATOMS: atom_id res chain seq x y z
N MET A 1 -18.23 -4.88 9.25
CA MET A 1 -17.21 -5.85 9.75
C MET A 1 -16.98 -6.99 8.76
N ASN A 2 -17.87 -7.18 7.77
CA ASN A 2 -17.59 -7.99 6.57
C ASN A 2 -16.94 -7.16 5.44
N ASP A 3 -17.24 -5.86 5.37
CA ASP A 3 -16.83 -4.99 4.24
C ASP A 3 -15.30 -4.83 4.12
N GLU A 4 -14.56 -4.71 5.23
CA GLU A 4 -13.09 -4.55 5.22
C GLU A 4 -12.36 -5.81 4.70
N LYS A 5 -12.95 -7.01 4.89
CA LYS A 5 -12.36 -8.26 4.41
C LYS A 5 -12.60 -8.43 2.91
N ASP A 6 -13.79 -8.04 2.45
CA ASP A 6 -14.15 -8.00 1.04
C ASP A 6 -13.30 -6.97 0.29
N ASP A 7 -12.98 -5.82 0.91
CA ASP A 7 -12.06 -4.81 0.36
C ASP A 7 -10.64 -5.38 0.18
N LEU A 8 -10.09 -6.06 1.19
CA LEU A 8 -8.75 -6.67 1.12
C LEU A 8 -8.67 -7.80 0.06
N GLU A 9 -9.76 -8.54 -0.14
CA GLU A 9 -9.86 -9.59 -1.16
C GLU A 9 -9.98 -9.01 -2.58
N LEU A 10 -10.78 -7.96 -2.77
CA LEU A 10 -10.86 -7.19 -4.03
C LEU A 10 -9.52 -6.54 -4.38
N ILE A 11 -8.80 -6.04 -3.37
CA ILE A 11 -7.47 -5.47 -3.53
C ILE A 11 -6.45 -6.54 -3.97
N SER A 12 -6.52 -7.73 -3.39
CA SER A 12 -5.68 -8.87 -3.80
C SER A 12 -5.92 -9.26 -5.27
N GLN A 13 -7.16 -9.18 -5.73
CA GLN A 13 -7.52 -9.41 -7.15
C GLN A 13 -7.02 -8.28 -8.08
N SER A 14 -6.99 -7.03 -7.62
CA SER A 14 -6.46 -5.87 -8.38
C SER A 14 -4.95 -5.99 -8.65
N ILE A 15 -4.18 -6.49 -7.68
CA ILE A 15 -2.74 -6.75 -7.84
C ILE A 15 -2.47 -7.72 -9.01
N LEU A 16 -3.35 -8.72 -9.21
CA LEU A 16 -3.24 -9.68 -10.31
C LEU A 16 -3.65 -9.11 -11.68
N GLN A 17 -4.45 -8.04 -11.71
CA GLN A 17 -5.00 -7.43 -12.94
C GLN A 17 -4.16 -6.28 -13.50
N ASN A 18 -3.37 -5.58 -12.67
CA ASN A 18 -2.54 -4.42 -13.06
C ASN A 18 -1.26 -4.82 -13.84
N ARG A 19 -1.42 -5.42 -15.03
CA ARG A 19 -0.32 -5.87 -15.91
C ARG A 19 0.38 -4.75 -16.71
N PHE A 20 -0.20 -3.55 -16.81
CA PHE A 20 0.37 -2.49 -17.63
C PHE A 20 0.01 -1.12 -17.07
N GLY A 21 0.98 -0.42 -16.49
CA GLY A 21 0.85 0.96 -16.02
C GLY A 21 2.14 1.73 -16.23
N SER A 22 2.16 2.53 -17.29
CA SER A 22 3.27 3.34 -17.77
C SER A 22 3.63 4.51 -16.83
N SER A 23 4.91 4.84 -16.85
CA SER A 23 5.59 5.90 -16.11
C SER A 23 4.87 7.25 -16.05
N SER A 24 4.72 7.80 -14.84
CA SER A 24 4.85 9.25 -14.63
C SER A 24 5.64 9.51 -13.34
N SER A 25 6.62 10.41 -13.45
CA SER A 25 7.59 10.75 -12.42
C SER A 25 7.04 11.82 -11.49
N MET A 26 6.96 11.53 -10.19
CA MET A 26 6.85 12.57 -9.15
C MET A 26 8.26 12.94 -8.67
N GLN A 27 8.57 14.25 -8.67
CA GLN A 27 9.88 14.76 -8.28
C GLN A 27 10.01 14.93 -6.75
N PRO A 28 11.13 14.53 -6.13
CA PRO A 28 11.40 14.80 -4.72
C PRO A 28 12.01 16.19 -4.50
N THR A 29 11.78 16.78 -3.31
CA THR A 29 12.29 18.10 -2.91
C THR A 29 13.35 18.01 -1.80
N SER A 30 14.55 18.50 -2.13
CA SER A 30 15.60 19.24 -1.39
C SER A 30 15.99 18.98 0.09
N ASN A 31 15.64 17.89 0.76
CA ASN A 31 16.23 17.52 2.08
C ASN A 31 16.81 16.10 2.11
N GLU A 32 17.62 15.78 1.10
CA GLU A 32 17.85 14.42 0.62
C GLU A 32 18.69 13.48 1.52
N PRO A 33 19.79 13.83 2.21
CA PRO A 33 20.64 12.78 2.79
C PRO A 33 20.06 12.06 4.02
N GLU A 34 19.42 12.79 4.94
CA GLU A 34 18.88 12.21 6.18
C GLU A 34 17.50 11.56 5.96
N ILE A 35 16.69 12.17 5.10
CA ILE A 35 15.39 11.62 4.70
C ILE A 35 15.59 10.33 3.90
N GLU A 36 16.54 10.31 2.96
CA GLU A 36 16.84 9.10 2.17
C GLU A 36 17.46 8.00 3.04
N ARG A 37 18.34 8.32 4.00
CA ARG A 37 18.80 7.32 5.00
C ARG A 37 17.67 6.75 5.84
N SER A 38 16.71 7.59 6.28
CA SER A 38 15.54 7.13 7.03
C SER A 38 14.65 6.22 6.17
N LYS A 39 14.47 6.54 4.89
CA LYS A 39 13.76 5.69 3.92
C LYS A 39 14.48 4.35 3.71
N GLY A 40 15.81 4.37 3.62
CA GLY A 40 16.63 3.15 3.49
C GLY A 40 16.48 2.22 4.68
N SER A 41 16.50 2.77 5.90
CA SER A 41 16.26 1.99 7.11
C SER A 41 14.84 1.42 7.18
N ALA A 42 13.83 2.16 6.74
CA ALA A 42 12.44 1.69 6.72
C ALA A 42 12.25 0.56 5.70
N PHE A 43 12.89 0.68 4.53
CA PHE A 43 12.88 -0.36 3.50
C PHE A 43 13.42 -1.69 3.99
N GLU A 44 14.60 -1.67 4.62
CA GLU A 44 15.27 -2.87 5.12
C GLU A 44 14.45 -3.56 6.21
N LYS A 45 13.81 -2.78 7.08
CA LYS A 45 12.93 -3.31 8.14
C LYS A 45 11.69 -3.97 7.58
N GLY A 46 10.99 -3.30 6.67
CA GLY A 46 9.79 -3.85 6.03
C GLY A 46 10.07 -5.14 5.28
N TYR A 47 11.16 -5.14 4.50
CA TYR A 47 11.63 -6.32 3.80
C TYR A 47 11.99 -7.48 4.74
N THR A 48 12.85 -7.23 5.73
CA THR A 48 13.32 -8.27 6.65
C THR A 48 12.15 -8.91 7.38
N CYS A 49 11.22 -8.07 7.86
CA CYS A 49 10.03 -8.53 8.55
C CYS A 49 9.15 -9.44 7.68
N LEU A 50 8.92 -9.06 6.42
CA LEU A 50 8.13 -9.87 5.48
C LEU A 50 8.79 -11.23 5.24
N ILE A 51 10.10 -11.26 5.03
CA ILE A 51 10.83 -12.48 4.68
C ILE A 51 10.97 -13.45 5.85
N GLU A 52 11.20 -12.94 7.06
CA GLU A 52 11.22 -13.78 8.25
C GLU A 52 9.88 -14.49 8.44
N GLU A 53 8.77 -13.76 8.32
CA GLU A 53 7.42 -14.30 8.44
C GLU A 53 7.09 -15.31 7.34
N ILE A 54 7.44 -15.00 6.08
CA ILE A 54 7.21 -15.91 4.95
C ILE A 54 8.00 -17.21 5.13
N LYS A 55 9.25 -17.13 5.61
CA LYS A 55 10.07 -18.32 5.88
C LYS A 55 9.51 -19.16 7.00
N ASP A 56 9.08 -18.54 8.10
CA ASP A 56 8.48 -19.23 9.24
C ASP A 56 7.21 -19.98 8.80
N LYS A 57 6.33 -19.29 8.07
CA LYS A 57 5.10 -19.86 7.51
C LYS A 57 5.30 -20.89 6.41
N ALA A 58 6.38 -20.78 5.64
CA ALA A 58 6.76 -21.79 4.65
C ALA A 58 7.23 -23.09 5.32
N VAL A 59 7.87 -23.00 6.49
CA VAL A 59 8.25 -24.17 7.31
C VAL A 59 7.02 -24.83 7.93
N ASP A 60 6.02 -24.04 8.33
CA ASP A 60 4.74 -24.53 8.89
C ASP A 60 3.73 -25.01 7.82
N GLY A 61 4.11 -24.91 6.54
CA GLY A 61 3.30 -25.39 5.43
C GLY A 61 2.09 -24.51 5.07
N TYR A 62 2.02 -23.28 5.58
CA TYR A 62 0.93 -22.33 5.31
C TYR A 62 0.79 -22.02 3.80
N TYR A 63 1.90 -21.94 3.07
CA TYR A 63 1.93 -21.80 1.61
C TYR A 63 1.97 -23.14 0.85
N SER A 64 1.78 -24.27 1.54
CA SER A 64 1.88 -25.62 0.97
C SER A 64 0.60 -26.45 1.05
N CYS A 65 -0.49 -25.91 1.63
CA CYS A 65 -1.69 -26.71 1.92
C CYS A 65 -2.87 -26.54 0.96
N ASP A 66 -2.84 -25.60 0.01
CA ASP A 66 -3.87 -25.50 -1.04
C ASP A 66 -3.28 -25.81 -2.42
N ALA A 67 -3.83 -26.83 -3.08
CA ALA A 67 -3.35 -27.36 -4.36
C ALA A 67 -3.43 -26.38 -5.55
N ASP A 68 -4.01 -25.19 -5.35
CA ASP A 68 -4.17 -24.13 -6.35
C ASP A 68 -3.24 -22.92 -6.14
N ILE A 69 -2.52 -22.85 -5.00
CA ILE A 69 -1.48 -21.83 -4.77
C ILE A 69 -0.16 -22.43 -5.26
N LYS A 70 0.38 -21.86 -6.35
CA LYS A 70 1.70 -22.27 -6.88
C LYS A 70 2.73 -22.19 -5.75
N PRO A 71 3.64 -23.18 -5.61
CA PRO A 71 4.69 -23.12 -4.62
C PRO A 71 5.41 -21.77 -4.73
N LEU A 72 5.69 -21.14 -3.57
CA LEU A 72 6.43 -19.88 -3.47
C LEU A 72 7.54 -19.88 -4.54
N PRO A 73 7.68 -18.82 -5.36
CA PRO A 73 8.76 -18.77 -6.35
C PRO A 73 10.10 -18.59 -5.63
N ILE A 74 10.63 -19.68 -5.07
CA ILE A 74 11.84 -19.73 -4.23
C ILE A 74 13.04 -19.09 -4.96
N ALA A 75 13.07 -19.16 -6.29
CA ALA A 75 14.10 -18.52 -7.11
C ALA A 75 14.11 -17.00 -6.99
N ASP A 76 12.93 -16.36 -6.96
CA ASP A 76 12.83 -14.91 -6.75
C ASP A 76 13.32 -14.56 -5.34
N PHE A 77 13.04 -15.42 -4.35
CA PHE A 77 13.48 -15.20 -2.96
C PHE A 77 14.98 -15.38 -2.72
N GLN A 78 15.68 -16.13 -3.58
CA GLN A 78 17.13 -16.34 -3.48
C GLN A 78 17.94 -15.17 -4.07
N ILE A 79 17.40 -14.46 -5.06
CA ILE A 79 18.04 -13.31 -5.72
C ILE A 79 17.83 -12.02 -4.88
N LEU A 80 16.91 -12.07 -3.91
CA LEU A 80 16.56 -10.92 -3.08
C LEU A 80 17.74 -10.26 -2.34
N PRO A 81 18.66 -10.96 -1.66
CA PRO A 81 19.72 -10.29 -0.91
C PRO A 81 20.63 -9.42 -1.78
N GLU A 82 20.87 -9.84 -3.03
CA GLU A 82 21.67 -9.10 -4.01
C GLU A 82 20.91 -7.86 -4.50
N LYS A 83 19.63 -8.01 -4.88
CA LYS A 83 18.76 -6.87 -5.23
C LYS A 83 18.63 -5.87 -4.07
N MET A 84 18.54 -6.35 -2.84
CA MET A 84 18.44 -5.52 -1.64
C MET A 84 19.70 -4.69 -1.40
N GLN A 85 20.88 -5.23 -1.71
CA GLN A 85 22.13 -4.47 -1.65
C GLN A 85 22.15 -3.35 -2.70
N GLU A 86 21.70 -3.63 -3.92
CA GLU A 86 21.58 -2.61 -4.98
C GLU A 86 20.56 -1.52 -4.63
N ILE A 87 19.42 -1.90 -4.04
CA ILE A 87 18.40 -0.93 -3.59
C ILE A 87 18.93 -0.08 -2.45
N LYS A 88 19.67 -0.68 -1.51
CA LYS A 88 20.33 0.04 -0.42
C LYS A 88 21.28 1.10 -0.96
N GLU A 89 22.13 0.74 -1.91
CA GLU A 89 23.05 1.68 -2.57
C GLU A 89 22.27 2.79 -3.29
N CYS A 90 21.20 2.46 -4.01
CA CYS A 90 20.36 3.46 -4.67
C CYS A 90 19.70 4.42 -3.68
N ILE A 91 19.23 3.94 -2.52
CA ILE A 91 18.63 4.80 -1.48
C ILE A 91 19.70 5.66 -0.80
N GLU A 92 20.88 5.11 -0.50
CA GLU A 92 22.00 5.86 0.07
C GLU A 92 22.51 6.96 -0.88
N GLU A 93 22.42 6.73 -2.18
CA GLU A 93 22.72 7.70 -3.24
C GLU A 93 21.56 8.68 -3.54
N GLY A 94 20.39 8.50 -2.91
CA GLY A 94 19.18 9.32 -3.14
C GLY A 94 18.49 9.07 -4.49
N LEU A 95 18.82 7.98 -5.17
CA LEU A 95 18.33 7.60 -6.49
C LEU A 95 17.04 6.78 -6.40
N SER A 96 16.02 7.31 -5.72
CA SER A 96 14.73 6.64 -5.52
C SER A 96 14.06 6.21 -6.84
N GLU A 97 14.27 6.93 -7.93
CA GLU A 97 13.77 6.60 -9.26
C GLU A 97 14.36 5.28 -9.82
N ARG A 98 15.55 4.85 -9.36
CA ARG A 98 16.18 3.58 -9.75
C ARG A 98 15.66 2.38 -8.96
N ILE A 99 14.93 2.61 -7.87
CA ILE A 99 14.41 1.53 -7.02
C ILE A 99 13.37 0.71 -7.77
N ASN A 100 12.41 1.36 -8.45
CA ASN A 100 11.32 0.69 -9.17
C ASN A 100 11.78 -0.42 -10.15
N PRO A 101 12.75 -0.21 -11.06
CA PRO A 101 13.22 -1.27 -11.95
C PRO A 101 14.00 -2.39 -11.23
N ILE A 102 14.69 -2.10 -10.12
CA ILE A 102 15.42 -3.11 -9.33
C ILE A 102 14.45 -3.98 -8.51
N CYS A 103 13.43 -3.33 -7.94
CA CYS A 103 12.33 -3.89 -7.16
C CYS A 103 11.24 -4.57 -8.00
N SER A 104 11.47 -4.82 -9.30
CA SER A 104 10.51 -5.53 -10.13
C SER A 104 10.41 -7.00 -9.68
N PHE A 105 9.52 -7.22 -8.73
CA PHE A 105 9.06 -8.54 -8.30
C PHE A 105 7.88 -8.95 -9.17
N SER A 106 7.75 -10.27 -9.38
CA SER A 106 6.58 -10.82 -10.03
C SER A 106 5.31 -10.45 -9.26
N ALA A 107 4.17 -10.34 -9.95
CA ALA A 107 2.89 -10.04 -9.31
C ALA A 107 2.54 -11.06 -8.21
N ASP A 108 2.96 -12.31 -8.38
CA ASP A 108 2.80 -13.38 -7.39
C ASP A 108 3.57 -13.05 -6.09
N VAL A 109 4.82 -12.60 -6.19
CA VAL A 109 5.62 -12.18 -5.02
C VAL A 109 5.04 -10.92 -4.36
N GLN A 110 4.59 -9.96 -5.17
CA GLN A 110 3.93 -8.75 -4.67
C GLN A 110 2.65 -9.08 -3.88
N LEU A 111 1.88 -10.05 -4.35
CA LEU A 111 0.69 -10.55 -3.68
C LEU A 111 1.05 -11.23 -2.35
N ILE A 112 2.05 -12.11 -2.33
CA ILE A 112 2.52 -12.76 -1.09
C ILE A 112 2.97 -11.73 -0.05
N PHE A 113 3.71 -10.70 -0.45
CA PHE A 113 4.09 -9.62 0.45
C PHE A 113 2.89 -8.83 0.96
N TYR A 114 1.91 -8.55 0.10
CA TYR A 114 0.67 -7.87 0.49
C TYR A 114 -0.14 -8.68 1.50
N GLU A 115 -0.33 -9.98 1.26
CA GLU A 115 -1.04 -10.88 2.17
C GLU A 115 -0.33 -10.97 3.53
N THR A 116 1.00 -11.01 3.52
CA THR A 116 1.80 -11.02 4.75
C THR A 116 1.70 -9.70 5.52
N ALA A 117 1.74 -8.56 4.83
CA ALA A 117 1.58 -7.24 5.44
C ALA A 117 0.17 -7.07 6.05
N THR A 118 -0.85 -7.57 5.36
CA THR A 118 -2.24 -7.61 5.82
C THR A 118 -2.37 -8.50 7.04
N HIS A 119 -1.70 -9.65 7.06
CA HIS A 119 -1.69 -10.52 8.22
C HIS A 119 -1.12 -9.84 9.48
N PHE A 120 -0.06 -9.04 9.35
CA PHE A 120 0.43 -8.23 10.49
C PHE A 120 -0.62 -7.23 10.99
N LEU A 121 -1.40 -6.64 10.07
CA LEU A 121 -2.50 -5.73 10.42
C LEU A 121 -3.62 -6.47 11.17
N GLU A 122 -4.00 -7.67 10.72
CA GLU A 122 -5.00 -8.52 11.37
C GLU A 122 -4.59 -8.92 12.79
N GLN A 123 -3.29 -9.15 13.01
CA GLN A 123 -2.73 -9.40 14.35
C GLN A 123 -2.60 -8.14 15.21
N ALA A 124 -2.93 -6.96 14.68
CA ALA A 124 -2.68 -5.66 15.29
C ALA A 124 -1.19 -5.38 15.61
N ASP A 125 -0.25 -6.05 14.91
CA ASP A 125 1.16 -5.69 14.93
C ASP A 125 1.39 -4.51 13.98
N PHE A 126 0.95 -3.33 14.43
CA PHE A 126 1.01 -2.11 13.64
C PHE A 126 2.43 -1.74 13.25
N LYS A 127 3.43 -2.09 14.06
CA LYS A 127 4.83 -1.78 13.74
C LYS A 127 5.30 -2.58 12.53
N LYS A 128 5.14 -3.90 12.56
CA LYS A 128 5.50 -4.77 11.43
C LYS A 128 4.67 -4.44 10.19
N SER A 129 3.38 -4.17 10.37
CA SER A 129 2.50 -3.83 9.26
C SER A 129 2.87 -2.48 8.61
N LEU A 130 3.21 -1.46 9.41
CA LEU A 130 3.70 -0.18 8.88
C LEU A 130 5.00 -0.35 8.10
N ASP A 131 5.96 -1.08 8.66
CA ASP A 131 7.24 -1.34 8.00
C ASP A 131 7.01 -2.09 6.67
N ALA A 132 6.16 -3.13 6.67
CA ALA A 132 5.82 -3.93 5.49
C ALA A 132 5.10 -3.13 4.39
N PHE A 133 4.05 -2.37 4.73
CA PHE A 133 3.34 -1.55 3.74
C PHE A 133 4.18 -0.35 3.25
N SER A 134 5.05 0.20 4.10
CA SER A 134 6.02 1.23 3.67
C SER A 134 7.01 0.66 2.64
N PHE A 135 7.46 -0.59 2.85
CA PHE A 135 8.26 -1.30 1.85
C PHE A 135 7.48 -1.49 0.55
N LEU A 136 6.23 -1.96 0.61
CA LEU A 136 5.40 -2.21 -0.58
C LEU A 136 5.16 -0.94 -1.40
N THR A 137 4.83 0.17 -0.76
CA THR A 137 4.61 1.47 -1.43
C THR A 137 5.88 2.02 -2.06
N MET A 138 7.05 1.78 -1.47
CA MET A 138 8.33 2.18 -2.06
C MET A 138 8.78 1.23 -3.18
N MET A 139 8.46 -0.05 -3.07
CA MET A 139 8.75 -1.08 -4.07
C MET A 139 7.95 -0.84 -5.36
N ASN A 140 6.66 -0.53 -5.24
CA ASN A 140 5.82 -0.20 -6.39
C ASN A 140 4.74 0.84 -6.03
N PRO A 141 5.01 2.13 -6.24
CA PRO A 141 4.07 3.20 -5.91
C PRO A 141 2.86 3.26 -6.85
N GLN A 142 2.84 2.49 -7.94
CA GLN A 142 1.72 2.44 -8.89
C GLN A 142 0.62 1.48 -8.46
N VAL A 143 0.90 0.65 -7.46
CA VAL A 143 -0.09 -0.30 -6.95
C VAL A 143 -0.88 0.38 -5.83
N GLN A 144 -2.06 0.85 -6.18
CA GLN A 144 -2.98 1.53 -5.25
C GLN A 144 -3.22 0.73 -3.97
N ALA A 145 -3.31 -0.60 -4.08
CA ALA A 145 -3.46 -1.53 -2.95
C ALA A 145 -2.52 -1.23 -1.78
N PHE A 146 -1.27 -0.89 -2.10
CA PHE A 146 -0.23 -0.69 -1.09
C PHE A 146 -0.44 0.61 -0.32
N TRP A 147 -0.92 1.66 -1.00
CA TRP A 147 -1.29 2.92 -0.37
C TRP A 147 -2.52 2.77 0.51
N ILE A 148 -3.55 2.03 0.05
CA ILE A 148 -4.73 1.71 0.86
C ILE A 148 -4.33 0.93 2.11
N GLY A 149 -3.53 -0.13 1.95
CA GLY A 149 -3.02 -0.91 3.07
C GLY A 149 -2.28 -0.04 4.08
N LEU A 150 -1.34 0.79 3.62
CA LEU A 150 -0.60 1.72 4.50
C LEU A 150 -1.53 2.69 5.24
N ALA A 151 -2.52 3.26 4.55
CA ALA A 151 -3.51 4.16 5.15
C ALA A 151 -4.33 3.46 6.24
N LEU A 152 -4.80 2.23 5.98
CA LEU A 152 -5.53 1.42 6.95
C LEU A 152 -4.69 1.12 8.20
N VAL A 153 -3.40 0.82 8.05
CA VAL A 153 -2.52 0.62 9.21
C VAL A 153 -2.41 1.88 10.04
N TYR A 154 -2.18 3.04 9.42
CA TYR A 154 -2.12 4.31 10.14
C TYR A 154 -3.42 4.62 10.86
N GLU A 155 -4.54 4.32 10.23
CA GLU A 155 -5.86 4.57 10.79
C GLU A 155 -6.16 3.66 11.99
N LYS A 156 -5.87 2.35 11.89
CA LYS A 156 -6.01 1.42 13.01
C LYS A 156 -5.03 1.75 14.14
N ASN A 157 -3.87 2.33 13.81
CA ASN A 157 -2.90 2.87 14.75
C ASN A 157 -3.24 4.31 15.23
N GLN A 158 -4.48 4.78 14.99
CA GLN A 158 -5.03 6.07 15.43
C GLN A 158 -4.29 7.32 14.91
N ASN A 159 -3.45 7.18 13.90
CA ASN A 159 -2.79 8.28 13.22
C ASN A 159 -3.60 8.71 12.00
N ILE A 160 -4.72 9.38 12.26
CA ILE A 160 -5.72 9.73 11.25
C ILE A 160 -5.18 10.72 10.22
N ASP A 161 -4.29 11.64 10.63
CA ASP A 161 -3.66 12.61 9.72
C ASP A 161 -2.86 11.88 8.62
N LYS A 162 -2.02 10.92 9.01
CA LYS A 162 -1.26 10.13 8.04
C LYS A 162 -2.13 9.18 7.23
N ALA A 163 -3.17 8.60 7.83
CA ALA A 163 -4.11 7.76 7.10
C ALA A 163 -4.75 8.55 5.95
N PHE A 164 -5.17 9.79 6.22
CA PHE A 164 -5.71 10.68 5.21
C PHE A 164 -4.72 10.94 4.07
N GLU A 165 -3.49 11.33 4.37
CA GLU A 165 -2.45 11.57 3.37
C GLU A 165 -2.22 10.35 2.45
N HIS A 166 -2.20 9.14 3.02
CA HIS A 166 -2.00 7.92 2.24
C HIS A 166 -3.23 7.47 1.45
N PHE A 167 -4.45 7.74 1.94
CA PHE A 167 -5.65 7.56 1.12
C PHE A 167 -5.66 8.54 -0.06
N GLU A 168 -5.18 9.77 0.08
CA GLU A 168 -5.05 10.69 -1.05
C GLU A 168 -4.07 10.18 -2.11
N LEU A 169 -2.94 9.62 -1.69
CA LEU A 169 -2.00 8.98 -2.62
C LEU A 169 -2.64 7.78 -3.32
N ALA A 170 -3.46 7.00 -2.63
CA ALA A 170 -4.23 5.93 -3.25
C ALA A 170 -5.20 6.48 -4.31
N ILE A 171 -5.93 7.56 -4.03
CA ILE A 171 -6.82 8.22 -5.01
C ILE A 171 -6.04 8.69 -6.24
N GLN A 172 -4.88 9.29 -6.05
CA GLN A 172 -4.03 9.75 -7.15
C GLN A 172 -3.52 8.60 -8.03
N SER A 173 -3.26 7.43 -7.43
CA SER A 173 -2.80 6.24 -8.14
C SER A 173 -3.89 5.63 -9.02
N ASP A 174 -5.13 5.55 -8.53
CA ASP A 174 -6.29 5.09 -9.30
C ASP A 174 -7.58 5.77 -8.81
N PRO A 175 -8.01 6.86 -9.49
CA PRO A 175 -9.19 7.61 -9.09
C PRO A 175 -10.52 6.84 -9.22
N SER A 176 -10.51 5.65 -9.84
CA SER A 176 -11.71 4.84 -10.09
C SER A 176 -12.07 3.86 -8.98
N ASN A 177 -11.17 3.64 -8.02
CA ASN A 177 -11.47 2.81 -6.87
C ASN A 177 -12.22 3.62 -5.80
N PHE A 178 -13.36 3.09 -5.33
CA PHE A 178 -14.17 3.70 -4.30
C PHE A 178 -13.52 3.67 -2.90
N THR A 179 -12.74 2.63 -2.59
CA THR A 179 -12.22 2.33 -1.24
C THR A 179 -11.49 3.50 -0.56
N PRO A 180 -10.56 4.21 -1.24
CA PRO A 180 -9.89 5.36 -0.63
C PRO A 180 -10.83 6.52 -0.29
N TYR A 181 -11.90 6.74 -1.07
CA TYR A 181 -12.89 7.79 -0.82
C TYR A 181 -13.71 7.50 0.44
N TYR A 182 -14.03 6.22 0.67
CA TYR A 182 -14.62 5.78 1.93
C TYR A 182 -13.68 6.03 3.12
N GLY A 183 -12.38 5.72 2.94
CA GLY A 183 -11.33 5.98 3.93
C GLY A 183 -11.19 7.45 4.34
N ILE A 184 -11.05 8.38 3.37
CA ILE A 184 -10.97 9.82 3.68
C ILE A 184 -12.25 10.35 4.34
N THR A 185 -13.42 9.78 3.98
CA THR A 185 -14.71 10.16 4.57
C THR A 185 -14.78 9.71 6.01
N ARG A 186 -14.25 8.53 6.35
CA ARG A 186 -14.11 8.09 7.75
C ARG A 186 -13.13 8.98 8.55
N CYS A 187 -12.08 9.45 7.91
CA CYS A 187 -11.13 10.37 8.53
C CYS A 187 -11.70 11.79 8.77
N CYS A 188 -12.83 12.16 8.15
CA CYS A 188 -13.34 13.54 8.14
C CYS A 188 -13.63 14.13 9.53
N GLU A 189 -14.06 13.31 10.50
CA GLU A 189 -14.42 13.77 11.85
C GLU A 189 -13.21 14.33 12.61
N THR A 190 -12.01 13.79 12.34
CA THR A 190 -10.77 14.20 12.99
C THR A 190 -10.11 15.36 12.24
N ILE A 191 -10.02 15.26 10.91
CA ILE A 191 -9.34 16.25 10.07
C ILE A 191 -10.09 17.60 10.06
N LYS A 192 -11.43 17.58 10.10
CA LYS A 192 -12.32 18.77 10.05
C LYS A 192 -12.12 19.72 8.86
N ASP A 193 -11.18 19.43 7.96
CA ASP A 193 -11.04 20.10 6.67
C ASP A 193 -11.99 19.50 5.64
N PHE A 194 -13.28 19.79 5.83
CA PHE A 194 -14.32 19.33 4.92
C PHE A 194 -14.18 19.91 3.49
N ARG A 195 -13.42 21.00 3.30
CA ARG A 195 -13.25 21.62 1.98
C ARG A 195 -12.42 20.73 1.06
N LYS A 196 -11.33 20.18 1.60
CA LYS A 196 -10.45 19.28 0.85
C LYS A 196 -11.17 17.99 0.47
N ILE A 197 -11.93 17.44 1.42
CA ILE A 197 -12.69 16.19 1.20
C ILE A 197 -13.79 16.40 0.14
N ASP A 198 -14.52 17.51 0.21
CA ASP A 198 -15.51 17.86 -0.82
C ASP A 198 -14.88 17.90 -2.22
N GLN A 199 -13.71 18.53 -2.35
CA GLN A 199 -13.04 18.64 -3.65
C GLN A 199 -12.70 17.25 -4.22
N LEU A 200 -12.18 16.35 -3.39
CA LEU A 200 -11.86 14.98 -3.80
C LEU A 200 -13.12 14.20 -4.21
N LEU A 201 -14.21 14.32 -3.44
CA LEU A 201 -15.45 13.62 -3.74
C LEU A 201 -16.18 14.20 -4.96
N GLU A 202 -16.18 15.52 -5.16
CA GLU A 202 -16.79 16.13 -6.35
C GLU A 202 -16.05 15.72 -7.63
N GLN A 203 -14.73 15.59 -7.59
CA GLN A 203 -13.96 15.03 -8.71
C GLN A 203 -14.35 13.57 -8.98
N ALA A 204 -14.52 12.77 -7.91
CA ALA A 204 -14.86 11.37 -8.03
C ALA A 204 -16.28 11.12 -8.59
N LYS A 205 -17.21 12.07 -8.41
CA LYS A 205 -18.57 11.99 -8.99
C LYS A 205 -18.60 12.03 -10.52
N GLU A 206 -17.54 12.51 -11.16
CA GLU A 206 -17.44 12.50 -12.61
C GLU A 206 -17.20 11.07 -13.14
N ASN A 207 -16.75 10.14 -12.28
CA ASN A 207 -16.52 8.76 -12.64
C ASN A 207 -17.80 7.93 -12.48
N GLU A 208 -18.42 7.52 -13.59
CA GLU A 208 -19.67 6.77 -13.59
C GLU A 208 -19.62 5.45 -12.81
N SER A 209 -18.44 4.83 -12.67
CA SER A 209 -18.30 3.55 -11.97
C SER A 209 -18.46 3.64 -10.45
N ILE A 210 -18.23 4.82 -9.87
CA ILE A 210 -18.26 5.04 -8.41
C ILE A 210 -19.16 6.21 -8.00
N LYS A 211 -19.84 6.83 -8.97
CA LYS A 211 -20.60 8.07 -8.78
C LYS A 211 -21.74 7.92 -7.78
N GLU A 212 -22.42 6.77 -7.79
CA GLU A 212 -23.55 6.52 -6.88
C GLU A 212 -23.05 6.44 -5.44
N GLU A 213 -22.02 5.63 -5.19
CA GLU A 213 -21.41 5.43 -3.89
C GLU A 213 -20.77 6.72 -3.36
N VAL A 214 -20.07 7.46 -4.22
CA VAL A 214 -19.47 8.77 -3.87
C VAL A 214 -20.57 9.80 -3.53
N SER A 215 -21.72 9.74 -4.18
CA SER A 215 -22.84 10.65 -3.87
C SER A 215 -23.39 10.41 -2.47
N GLU A 216 -23.42 9.15 -2.01
CA GLU A 216 -23.78 8.81 -0.63
C GLU A 216 -22.78 9.38 0.38
N LEU A 217 -21.48 9.32 0.09
CA LEU A 217 -20.44 9.90 0.95
C LEU A 217 -20.57 11.42 1.08
N VAL A 218 -20.93 12.11 -0.01
CA VAL A 218 -21.15 13.56 0.05
C VAL A 218 -22.37 13.90 0.92
N GLU A 219 -23.46 13.16 0.84
CA GLU A 219 -24.60 13.37 1.72
C GLU A 219 -24.25 13.05 3.19
N TYR A 220 -23.47 11.99 3.44
CA TYR A 220 -22.96 11.66 4.77
C TYR A 220 -22.16 12.82 5.37
N ILE A 221 -21.22 13.41 4.61
CA ILE A 221 -20.40 14.53 5.09
C ILE A 221 -21.26 15.76 5.40
N LYS A 222 -22.30 16.05 4.60
CA LYS A 222 -23.21 17.17 4.87
C LYS A 222 -23.92 17.02 6.22
N LEU A 223 -24.28 15.80 6.62
CA LEU A 223 -24.92 15.54 7.91
C LEU A 223 -23.97 15.69 9.11
N LYS A 224 -22.65 15.64 8.88
CA LYS A 224 -21.61 15.71 9.91
C LYS A 224 -21.04 17.13 10.14
N ARG A 225 -21.53 18.10 9.38
CA ARG A 225 -21.22 19.54 9.52
C ARG A 225 -22.10 20.20 10.57
#